data_AF-A0A6A5EPH4-F1
#
_entry.id   AF-A0A6A5EPH4-F1
#
_cell.length_a   1.000
_cell.length_b   1.000
_cell.length_c   1.000
_cell.angle_alpha   90.00
_cell.angle_beta   90.00
_cell.angle_gamma   90.00
#
_symmetry.space_group_name_H-M   'P 1'
#
loop_
_entity.id
_entity.type
_entity.pdbx_description
1 polymer ?
#
loop_
_entity_poly.entity_id
_entity_poly.type
_entity_poly.pdbx_seq_one_letter_code
_entity_poly.pdbx_strand_id
1 'polypeptide(L)'
;MRGWLCRRKWKIIVQDYISSPHAESMRKRNQIVFNMVEAETEYVHQLSILVNCFLRPLRMAASSKKPPISHDDVSTIFLNSGDHHVSARIFHQGLNARSRNRAHASPVSTSQLSTSRSHLEPLTPASLQLSKIKNL
;
A
#
# COMPACT_ATOMS: atom_id res chain seq x y z
N MET A 1 37.67 -20.71 -13.24
CA MET A 1 38.14 -19.42 -12.68
C MET A 1 37.46 -18.16 -13.26
N ARG A 2 37.03 -18.09 -14.54
CA ARG A 2 36.48 -16.85 -15.13
C ARG A 2 35.12 -16.37 -14.58
N GLY A 3 34.21 -17.28 -14.23
CA GLY A 3 32.86 -16.91 -13.75
C GLY A 3 32.83 -16.17 -12.40
N TRP A 4 33.79 -16.44 -11.51
CA TRP A 4 33.89 -15.77 -10.21
C TRP A 4 34.30 -14.29 -10.37
N LEU A 5 35.21 -14.02 -11.31
CA LEU A 5 35.65 -12.65 -11.61
C LEU A 5 34.51 -11.81 -12.21
N CYS A 6 33.70 -12.39 -13.09
CA CYS A 6 32.51 -11.75 -13.64
C CYS A 6 31.48 -11.44 -12.54
N ARG A 7 31.22 -12.39 -11.63
CA ARG A 7 30.33 -12.17 -10.48
C ARG A 7 30.84 -11.07 -9.54
N ARG A 8 32.14 -11.03 -9.27
CA ARG A 8 32.76 -10.00 -8.42
C ARG A 8 32.69 -8.62 -9.07
N LYS A 9 33.03 -8.49 -10.36
CA LYS A 9 32.88 -7.23 -11.11
C LYS A 9 31.44 -6.76 -11.14
N TRP A 10 30.49 -7.66 -11.38
CA TRP A 10 29.07 -7.36 -11.34
C TRP A 10 28.63 -6.84 -9.96
N LYS A 11 29.03 -7.51 -8.87
CA LYS A 11 28.72 -7.06 -7.50
C LYS A 11 29.22 -5.64 -7.24
N ILE A 12 30.41 -5.27 -7.73
CA ILE A 12 30.95 -3.91 -7.60
C ILE A 12 30.11 -2.91 -8.39
N ILE A 13 29.84 -3.17 -9.67
CA ILE A 13 29.05 -2.27 -10.54
C ILE A 13 27.64 -2.04 -9.97
N VAL A 14 27.00 -3.09 -9.48
CA VAL A 14 25.68 -3.01 -8.85
C VAL A 14 25.76 -2.19 -7.56
N GLN A 15 26.78 -2.41 -6.73
CA GLN A 15 26.92 -1.68 -5.47
C GLN A 15 27.14 -0.18 -5.71
N ASP A 16 28.01 0.18 -6.64
CA ASP A 16 28.28 1.56 -7.04
C ASP A 16 27.00 2.24 -7.55
N TYR A 17 26.19 1.51 -8.32
CA TYR A 17 24.88 1.99 -8.77
C TYR A 17 23.91 2.21 -7.61
N ILE A 18 23.82 1.27 -6.65
CA ILE A 18 22.92 1.36 -5.49
C ILE A 18 23.27 2.56 -4.59
N SER A 19 24.57 2.82 -4.41
CA SER A 19 25.08 3.98 -3.65
C SER A 19 25.09 5.29 -4.45
N SER A 20 24.74 5.25 -5.74
CA SER A 20 24.78 6.45 -6.58
C SER A 20 23.75 7.50 -6.13
N PRO A 21 24.06 8.81 -6.29
CA PRO A 21 23.11 9.89 -5.98
C PRO A 21 21.79 9.77 -6.76
N HIS A 22 21.86 9.23 -7.97
CA HIS A 22 20.67 8.98 -8.80
C HIS A 22 19.75 7.93 -8.16
N ALA A 23 20.31 6.80 -7.71
CA ALA A 23 19.55 5.74 -7.05
C ALA A 23 18.96 6.22 -5.71
N GLU A 24 19.69 7.07 -4.97
CA GLU A 24 19.18 7.71 -3.76
C GLU A 24 18.01 8.66 -4.04
N SER A 25 18.13 9.53 -5.05
CA SER A 25 17.05 10.42 -5.50
C SER A 25 15.81 9.63 -5.94
N MET A 26 16.01 8.51 -6.62
CA MET A 26 14.91 7.65 -7.05
C MET A 26 14.23 6.97 -5.85
N ARG A 27 15.00 6.50 -4.86
CA ARG A 27 14.46 5.97 -3.59
C ARG A 27 13.64 7.02 -2.83
N LYS A 28 14.16 8.24 -2.67
CA LYS A 28 13.42 9.34 -2.01
C LYS A 28 12.08 9.62 -2.68
N ARG A 29 12.07 9.70 -4.01
CA ARG A 29 10.83 9.88 -4.80
C ARG A 29 9.84 8.72 -4.60
N ASN A 30 10.33 7.48 -4.63
CA ASN A 30 9.50 6.31 -4.42
C ASN A 30 8.94 6.25 -2.99
N GLN A 31 9.74 6.63 -1.98
CA GLN A 31 9.30 6.65 -0.59
C GLN A 31 8.09 7.55 -0.38
N ILE A 32 8.06 8.74 -1.00
CA ILE A 32 6.91 9.66 -0.92
C ILE A 32 5.64 8.99 -1.46
N VAL A 33 5.76 8.28 -2.59
CA VAL A 33 4.63 7.55 -3.17
C VAL A 33 4.19 6.40 -2.28
N PHE A 34 5.12 5.64 -1.68
CA PHE A 34 4.77 4.57 -0.75
C PHE A 34 4.05 5.09 0.49
N ASN A 35 4.56 6.14 1.12
CA ASN A 35 3.92 6.78 2.27
C ASN A 35 2.50 7.26 1.93
N MET A 36 2.31 7.84 0.74
CA MET A 36 0.98 8.27 0.27
C MET A 36 0.03 7.07 0.12
N VAL A 37 0.49 5.95 -0.43
CA VAL A 37 -0.34 4.74 -0.58
C VAL A 37 -0.67 4.12 0.78
N GLU A 38 0.27 4.11 1.73
CA GLU A 38 0.03 3.65 3.10
C GLU A 38 -0.98 4.54 3.82
N ALA A 39 -0.82 5.86 3.76
CA ALA A 39 -1.78 6.81 4.34
C ALA A 39 -3.19 6.66 3.74
N GLU A 40 -3.29 6.47 2.42
CA GLU A 40 -4.58 6.21 1.76
C GLU A 40 -5.20 4.87 2.21
N THR A 41 -4.37 3.86 2.47
CA THR A 41 -4.84 2.56 3.00
C THR A 41 -5.49 2.74 4.36
N GLU A 42 -4.84 3.48 5.25
CA GLU A 42 -5.35 3.77 6.58
C GLU A 42 -6.64 4.60 6.50
N TYR A 43 -6.67 5.62 5.65
CA TYR A 43 -7.84 6.47 5.45
C TYR A 43 -9.07 5.67 4.99
N VAL A 44 -8.92 4.80 3.97
CA VAL A 44 -9.99 3.92 3.51
C VAL A 44 -10.44 2.95 4.61
N HIS A 45 -9.51 2.44 5.42
CA HIS A 45 -9.84 1.56 6.53
C HIS A 45 -10.69 2.27 7.59
N GLN A 46 -10.31 3.48 7.99
CA GLN A 46 -11.09 4.30 8.93
C GLN A 46 -12.48 4.63 8.39
N LEU A 47 -12.60 5.00 7.11
CA LEU A 47 -13.89 5.21 6.46
C LEU A 47 -14.75 3.94 6.41
N SER A 48 -14.13 2.77 6.21
CA SER A 48 -14.82 1.48 6.27
C SER A 48 -15.40 1.22 7.66
N ILE A 49 -14.64 1.50 8.73
CA ILE A 49 -15.15 1.41 10.11
C ILE A 49 -16.32 2.38 10.30
N LEU A 50 -16.16 3.64 9.91
CA LEU A 50 -17.20 4.66 10.02
C LEU A 50 -18.52 4.21 9.36
N VAL A 51 -18.44 3.71 8.13
CA VAL A 51 -19.61 3.30 7.36
C VAL A 51 -20.22 1.99 7.89
N ASN A 52 -19.38 0.99 8.17
CA ASN A 52 -19.86 -0.36 8.49
C ASN A 52 -20.26 -0.53 9.97
N CYS A 53 -19.52 0.11 10.88
CA CYS A 53 -19.74 -0.05 12.32
C CYS A 53 -20.65 1.02 12.91
N PHE A 54 -20.76 2.20 12.29
CA PHE A 54 -21.59 3.30 12.80
C PHE A 54 -22.76 3.61 11.88
N LEU A 55 -22.50 4.03 10.63
CA LEU A 55 -23.57 4.49 9.73
C LEU A 55 -24.63 3.41 9.46
N ARG A 56 -24.21 2.18 9.13
CA ARG A 56 -25.16 1.09 8.84
C ARG A 56 -26.02 0.72 10.07
N PRO A 57 -25.45 0.45 11.26
CA PRO A 57 -26.24 0.21 12.46
C PRO A 57 -27.16 1.39 12.85
N LEU A 58 -26.70 2.63 12.73
CA LEU A 58 -27.52 3.81 13.06
C LEU A 58 -28.67 4.02 12.08
N ARG A 59 -28.43 3.79 10.78
CA ARG A 59 -29.51 3.79 9.77
C ARG A 59 -30.55 2.71 10.07
N MET A 60 -30.12 1.52 10.50
CA MET A 60 -31.04 0.46 10.90
C MET A 60 -31.82 0.83 12.16
N ALA A 61 -31.18 1.45 13.16
CA ALA A 61 -31.85 1.93 14.38
C ALA A 61 -32.88 3.03 14.10
N ALA A 62 -32.58 3.94 13.15
CA ALA A 62 -33.50 4.98 12.70
C ALA A 62 -34.77 4.43 12.02
N SER A 63 -34.71 3.21 11.48
CA SER A 63 -35.86 2.52 10.89
C SER A 63 -36.70 1.72 11.89
N SER A 64 -36.38 1.76 13.19
CA SER A 64 -37.13 1.08 14.25
C SER A 64 -38.53 1.70 14.46
N LYS A 65 -39.47 0.92 15.00
CA LYS A 65 -40.85 1.38 15.32
C LYS A 65 -40.89 2.54 16.33
N LYS A 66 -39.87 2.67 17.18
CA LYS A 66 -39.67 3.80 18.10
C LYS A 66 -38.19 4.19 18.04
N PRO A 67 -37.79 4.97 17.03
CA PRO A 67 -36.38 5.16 16.73
C PRO A 67 -35.75 6.12 17.77
N PRO A 68 -34.58 5.79 18.33
CA PRO A 68 -33.85 6.67 19.23
C PRO A 68 -33.15 7.83 18.51
N ILE A 69 -33.09 7.80 17.18
CA ILE A 69 -32.42 8.78 16.31
C ILE A 69 -33.19 8.88 14.98
N SER A 70 -33.38 10.08 14.44
CA SER A 70 -34.08 10.26 13.16
C SER A 70 -33.19 9.92 11.97
N HIS A 71 -33.80 9.58 10.84
CA HIS A 71 -33.08 9.46 9.57
C HIS A 71 -32.39 10.77 9.16
N ASP A 72 -32.97 11.92 9.51
CA ASP A 72 -32.42 13.25 9.22
C ASP A 72 -31.14 13.51 10.04
N ASP A 73 -31.14 13.14 11.32
CA ASP A 73 -29.98 13.25 12.21
C ASP A 73 -28.81 12.38 11.70
N VAL A 74 -29.10 11.13 11.32
CA VAL A 74 -28.08 10.22 10.76
C VAL A 74 -27.54 10.77 9.44
N SER A 75 -28.41 11.30 8.58
CA SER A 75 -28.00 11.87 7.29
C SER A 75 -27.13 13.12 7.45
N THR A 76 -27.44 13.96 8.44
CA THR A 76 -26.69 15.18 8.74
C THR A 76 -25.31 14.86 9.34
N ILE A 77 -25.23 13.88 10.26
CA ILE A 77 -23.97 13.49 10.91
C ILE A 77 -23.02 12.78 9.93
N PHE A 78 -23.54 11.93 9.05
CA PHE A 78 -22.75 11.09 8.13
C PHE A 78 -22.82 11.54 6.67
N LEU A 79 -23.15 12.81 6.44
CA LEU A 79 -23.37 13.35 5.10
C LEU A 79 -22.19 13.01 4.17
N ASN A 80 -22.49 12.46 2.99
CA ASN A 80 -21.53 12.04 1.96
C ASN A 80 -20.48 11.00 2.37
N SER A 81 -20.49 10.49 3.62
CA SER A 81 -19.48 9.53 4.09
C SER A 81 -19.46 8.22 3.29
N GLY A 82 -20.62 7.78 2.79
CA GLY A 82 -20.73 6.64 1.88
C GLY A 82 -20.06 6.89 0.52
N ASP A 83 -20.32 8.04 -0.10
CA ASP A 83 -19.76 8.42 -1.40
C ASP A 83 -18.26 8.70 -1.31
N HIS A 84 -17.81 9.32 -0.21
CA HIS A 84 -16.39 9.53 0.10
C HIS A 84 -15.67 8.20 0.26
N HIS A 85 -16.25 7.22 0.98
CA HIS A 85 -15.68 5.88 1.12
C HIS A 85 -15.57 5.14 -0.22
N VAL A 86 -16.59 5.23 -1.08
CA VAL A 86 -16.53 4.62 -2.43
C VAL A 86 -15.43 5.25 -3.27
N SER A 87 -15.35 6.58 -3.30
CA SER A 87 -14.34 7.31 -4.08
C SER A 87 -12.92 7.01 -3.61
N ALA A 88 -12.68 7.07 -2.29
CA ALA A 88 -11.38 6.76 -1.70
C ALA A 88 -10.96 5.31 -1.97
N ARG A 89 -11.91 4.35 -1.88
CA ARG A 89 -11.64 2.94 -2.20
C ARG A 89 -11.25 2.74 -3.66
N ILE A 90 -11.92 3.39 -4.61
CA ILE A 90 -11.57 3.33 -6.04
C ILE A 90 -10.18 3.92 -6.28
N PHE A 91 -9.89 5.07 -5.66
CA PHE A 91 -8.59 5.72 -5.77
C PHE A 91 -7.47 4.83 -5.22
N HIS A 92 -7.64 4.26 -4.03
CA HIS A 92 -6.71 3.31 -3.41
C HIS A 92 -6.45 2.08 -4.29
N GLN A 93 -7.50 1.49 -4.87
CA GLN A 93 -7.35 0.39 -5.82
C GLN A 93 -6.52 0.79 -7.04
N GLY A 94 -6.77 1.98 -7.59
CA GLY A 94 -5.98 2.55 -8.68
C GLY A 94 -4.51 2.74 -8.32
N LEU A 95 -4.22 3.27 -7.13
CA LEU A 95 -2.86 3.42 -6.63
C LEU A 95 -2.14 2.08 -6.47
N ASN A 96 -2.82 1.08 -5.90
CA ASN A 96 -2.27 -0.26 -5.69
C ASN A 96 -1.99 -1.02 -6.99
N ALA A 97 -2.80 -0.82 -8.03
CA ALA A 97 -2.53 -1.39 -9.34
C ALA A 97 -1.25 -0.80 -9.96
N ARG A 98 -1.08 0.53 -9.85
CA ARG A 98 0.10 1.24 -10.40
C ARG A 98 1.37 0.94 -9.62
N SER A 99 1.28 0.81 -8.29
CA SER A 99 2.40 0.43 -7.42
C SER A 99 2.92 -0.97 -7.74
N ARG A 100 2.03 -1.95 -7.89
CA ARG A 100 2.40 -3.32 -8.30
C ARG A 100 3.09 -3.35 -9.67
N ASN A 101 2.55 -2.65 -10.66
CA ASN A 101 3.16 -2.58 -11.99
C ASN A 101 4.58 -1.95 -11.95
N ARG A 102 4.80 -0.93 -11.10
CA ARG A 102 6.14 -0.33 -10.93
C ARG A 102 7.12 -1.21 -10.16
N ALA A 103 6.66 -2.05 -9.23
CA ALA A 103 7.50 -3.00 -8.51
C ALA A 103 8.10 -4.08 -9.42
N HIS A 104 7.40 -4.45 -10.49
CA HIS A 104 7.89 -5.37 -11.51
C HIS A 104 8.85 -4.73 -12.52
N ALA A 105 8.83 -3.39 -12.66
CA ALA A 105 9.58 -2.67 -13.69
C ALA A 105 10.98 -2.19 -13.25
N SER A 106 11.34 -2.21 -11.96
CA SER A 106 12.66 -1.74 -11.51
C SER A 106 13.18 -2.45 -10.24
N PRO A 107 14.45 -2.93 -10.24
CA PRO A 107 15.05 -3.62 -9.08
C PRO A 107 15.23 -2.73 -7.83
N VAL A 108 15.25 -1.40 -7.99
CA VAL A 108 15.30 -0.44 -6.87
C VAL A 108 13.92 -0.29 -6.19
N SER A 109 12.84 -0.51 -6.94
CA SER A 109 11.48 -0.50 -6.38
C SER A 109 11.18 -1.79 -5.61
N THR A 110 11.77 -2.91 -6.03
CA THR A 110 11.58 -4.22 -5.38
C THR A 110 12.21 -4.30 -3.98
N SER A 111 13.35 -3.63 -3.75
CA SER A 111 14.03 -3.60 -2.45
C SER A 111 13.34 -2.71 -1.41
N GLN A 112 12.54 -1.73 -1.84
CA GLN A 112 11.76 -0.85 -0.96
C GLN A 112 10.43 -1.50 -0.55
N LEU A 113 9.78 -2.23 -1.47
CA LEU A 113 8.51 -2.92 -1.20
C LEU A 113 8.63 -4.03 -0.13
N SER A 114 9.82 -4.64 0.02
CA SER A 114 10.09 -5.65 1.05
C SER A 114 10.17 -5.08 2.46
N THR A 115 10.45 -3.78 2.62
CA THR A 115 10.56 -3.14 3.94
C THR A 115 9.17 -2.83 4.50
N SER A 116 8.26 -2.29 3.67
CA SER A 116 6.86 -2.00 4.06
C SER A 116 5.99 -3.26 4.22
N ARG A 117 6.31 -4.39 3.55
CA ARG A 117 5.53 -5.64 3.63
C ARG A 117 5.71 -6.46 4.91
N SER A 118 6.52 -5.99 5.86
CA SER A 118 6.82 -6.74 7.09
C SER A 118 5.66 -6.81 8.10
N HIS A 119 4.55 -6.09 7.88
CA HIS A 119 3.47 -5.99 8.87
C HIS A 119 2.13 -6.68 8.54
N LEU A 120 1.89 -7.21 7.34
CA LEU A 120 0.69 -8.02 7.07
C LEU A 120 0.93 -9.01 5.92
N GLU A 121 0.53 -10.28 6.17
CA GLU A 121 0.32 -11.41 5.26
C GLU A 121 1.46 -12.42 4.95
N PRO A 122 1.12 -13.72 4.78
CA PRO A 122 2.06 -14.84 4.72
C PRO A 122 2.81 -14.92 3.39
N LEU A 123 4.02 -15.47 3.47
CA LEU A 123 5.01 -15.62 2.40
C LEU A 123 4.43 -16.27 1.14
N THR A 124 4.23 -15.45 0.09
CA THR A 124 3.98 -15.94 -1.27
C THR A 124 5.30 -16.39 -1.94
N PRO A 125 5.25 -17.34 -2.90
CA PRO A 125 6.44 -18.00 -3.49
C PRO A 125 7.49 -17.07 -4.13
N ALA A 126 7.15 -15.80 -4.37
CA ALA A 126 8.06 -14.79 -4.90
C ALA A 126 9.17 -14.39 -3.91
N SER A 127 8.93 -14.53 -2.60
CA SER A 127 9.92 -14.21 -1.56
C SER A 127 11.04 -15.25 -1.44
N LEU A 128 10.79 -16.50 -1.86
CA LEU A 128 11.80 -17.56 -1.95
C LEU A 128 12.86 -17.29 -3.04
N GLN A 129 12.52 -16.55 -4.09
CA GLN A 129 13.48 -16.20 -5.15
C GLN A 129 14.51 -15.16 -4.68
N LEU A 130 14.14 -14.23 -3.80
CA LEU A 130 15.09 -13.26 -3.24
C LEU A 130 16.07 -13.91 -2.23
N SER A 131 15.63 -14.95 -1.51
CA SER A 131 16.51 -15.70 -0.58
C SER A 131 17.61 -16.48 -1.31
N LYS A 132 17.38 -16.90 -2.56
CA LYS A 132 18.37 -17.57 -3.41
C LYS A 132 19.44 -16.63 -3.95
N ILE A 133 19.14 -15.33 -4.08
CA ILE A 133 20.11 -14.33 -4.55
C ILE A 133 21.07 -13.89 -3.43
N LYS A 134 20.66 -14.01 -2.15
CA LYS A 134 21.52 -13.68 -1.00
C LYS A 134 22.53 -14.77 -0.63
N ASN A 135 22.36 -16.01 -1.12
CA ASN A 135 23.22 -17.16 -0.81
C ASN A 135 24.12 -17.61 -2.00
N LEU A 136 24.39 -16.73 -2.98
CA LEU A 136 25.34 -16.94 -4.09
C LEU A 136 26.28 -15.72 -4.26
#